data_AF-A0A1H6NHR9-F1
#
_entry.id   AF-A0A1H6NHR9-F1
#
_cell.length_a   1.000
_cell.length_b   1.000
_cell.length_c   1.000
_cell.angle_alpha   90.00
_cell.angle_beta   90.00
_cell.angle_gamma   90.00
#
_symmetry.space_group_name_H-M   'P 1'
#
loop_
_entity.id
_entity.type
_entity.pdbx_description
1 polymer ?
#
loop_
_entity_poly.entity_id
_entity_poly.type
_entity_poly.pdbx_seq_one_letter_code
_entity_poly.pdbx_strand_id
1 'polypeptide(L)'
;FAPWRDSLLMPATVRPGGLWQLDLQSNTVSRFEPRLPRLNRLDSNPEYALGGPFFVQAFGEVIWAVASKDIFRFDGERWERIKHPDLP
;
A
#
# COMPACT_ATOMS: atom_id res chain seq x y z
N PHE A 1 11.92 -3.28 14.88
CA PHE A 1 10.62 -3.60 15.52
C PHE A 1 9.56 -3.33 14.47
N ALA A 2 8.86 -4.36 14.00
CA ALA A 2 7.92 -4.27 12.87
C ALA A 2 6.48 -4.34 13.41
N PRO A 3 5.86 -3.22 13.81
CA PRO A 3 4.58 -3.19 14.52
C PRO A 3 3.39 -3.75 13.71
N TRP A 4 3.53 -3.93 12.39
CA TRP A 4 2.50 -4.53 11.54
C TRP A 4 2.47 -6.07 11.57
N ARG A 5 3.40 -6.73 12.29
CA ARG A 5 3.41 -8.21 12.39
C ARG A 5 2.20 -8.80 13.10
N ASP A 6 1.57 -8.02 13.97
CA ASP A 6 0.36 -8.44 14.70
C ASP A 6 -0.94 -7.98 13.99
N SER A 7 -0.81 -7.51 12.75
CA SER A 7 -1.91 -6.93 11.98
C SER A 7 -2.07 -7.60 10.62
N LEU A 8 -3.31 -7.80 10.20
CA LEU A 8 -3.60 -8.19 8.82
C LEU A 8 -3.66 -6.94 7.94
N LEU A 9 -2.84 -6.92 6.89
CA LEU A 9 -2.83 -5.84 5.90
C LEU A 9 -3.80 -6.14 4.76
N MET A 10 -4.66 -5.17 4.45
CA MET A 10 -5.72 -5.33 3.47
C MET A 10 -5.67 -4.23 2.41
N PRO A 11 -5.54 -4.58 1.12
CA PRO A 11 -5.82 -3.64 0.04
C PRO A 11 -7.32 -3.31 0.06
N ALA A 12 -7.68 -2.03 0.19
CA ALA A 12 -9.07 -1.61 0.09
C ALA A 12 -9.33 -0.99 -1.29
N THR A 13 -10.21 -1.63 -2.07
CA THR A 13 -10.52 -1.24 -3.46
C THR A 13 -11.77 -0.36 -3.60
N VAL A 14 -12.46 -0.02 -2.51
CA VAL A 14 -13.78 0.67 -2.55
C VAL A 14 -13.76 2.17 -2.21
N ARG A 15 -12.59 2.75 -1.89
CA ARG A 15 -12.38 4.20 -1.75
C ARG A 15 -10.96 4.57 -2.21
N PRO A 16 -10.70 5.82 -2.61
CA PRO A 16 -9.39 6.19 -3.16
C PRO A 16 -8.21 5.79 -2.26
N GLY A 17 -7.36 4.91 -2.78
CA GLY A 17 -5.92 4.86 -2.49
C GLY A 17 -5.49 4.63 -1.04
N GLY A 18 -6.08 3.65 -0.34
CA GLY A 18 -5.75 3.38 1.07
C GLY A 18 -5.27 1.96 1.34
N LEU A 19 -4.21 1.84 2.14
CA LEU A 19 -3.87 0.63 2.86
C LEU A 19 -4.59 0.65 4.22
N TRP A 20 -5.16 -0.49 4.61
CA TRP A 20 -5.84 -0.67 5.89
C TRP A 20 -5.20 -1.81 6.67
N GLN A 21 -5.33 -1.73 7.99
CA GLN A 21 -4.88 -2.75 8.91
C GLN A 21 -6.02 -3.21 9.82
N LEU A 22 -6.05 -4.50 10.11
CA LEU A 22 -6.84 -5.09 11.18
C LEU A 22 -5.87 -5.46 12.31
N ASP A 23 -6.01 -4.82 13.46
CA ASP A 23 -5.31 -5.19 14.68
C ASP A 23 -6.00 -6.43 15.28
N LEU A 24 -5.24 -7.54 15.41
CA LEU A 24 -5.81 -8.83 15.82
C LEU A 24 -6.10 -8.93 17.33
N GLN A 25 -5.48 -8.07 18.15
CA GLN A 25 -5.69 -8.10 19.60
C GLN A 25 -6.96 -7.37 19.99
N SER A 26 -7.18 -6.22 19.37
CA SER A 26 -8.32 -5.33 19.62
C SER A 26 -9.49 -5.58 18.65
N ASN A 27 -9.29 -6.35 17.58
CA ASN A 27 -10.23 -6.54 16.47
C ASN A 27 -10.67 -5.22 15.83
N THR A 28 -9.79 -4.23 15.78
CA THR A 28 -10.09 -2.91 15.21
C THR A 28 -9.54 -2.77 13.80
N VAL A 29 -10.36 -2.23 12.91
CA VAL A 29 -9.96 -1.87 11.55
C VAL A 29 -9.65 -0.38 11.51
N SER A 30 -8.46 -0.04 11.07
CA SER A 30 -8.01 1.35 10.92
C SER A 30 -7.18 1.54 9.66
N ARG A 31 -7.01 2.79 9.25
CA ARG A 31 -6.16 3.12 8.12
C ARG A 31 -4.71 2.89 8.52
N PHE A 32 -3.92 2.26 7.66
CA PHE A 32 -2.50 2.06 7.91
C PHE A 32 -1.78 3.41 7.89
N GLU A 33 -0.94 3.63 8.90
CA GLU A 33 -0.02 4.75 9.00
C GLU A 33 1.41 4.20 9.15
N PRO A 34 2.39 4.69 8.38
CA PRO A 34 2.33 5.85 7.49
C PRO A 34 1.52 5.61 6.19
N ARG A 35 0.77 6.62 5.73
CA ARG A 35 -0.04 6.51 4.50
C ARG A 35 0.79 6.12 3.28
N LEU A 36 0.23 5.20 2.48
CA LEU A 36 0.72 4.91 1.15
C LEU A 36 0.77 6.21 0.31
N PRO A 37 1.85 6.48 -0.43
CA PRO A 37 1.94 7.62 -1.33
C PRO A 37 0.82 7.60 -2.38
N ARG A 38 0.50 8.79 -2.92
CA ARG A 38 -0.45 8.89 -4.04
C ARG A 38 0.12 8.16 -5.26
N LEU A 39 -0.75 7.42 -5.93
CA LEU A 39 -0.41 6.75 -7.18
C LEU A 39 -0.12 7.77 -8.27
N ASN A 40 0.83 7.45 -9.14
CA ASN A 40 1.11 8.29 -10.29
C ASN A 40 0.02 8.06 -11.35
N ARG A 41 -0.68 9.14 -11.69
CA ARG A 41 -1.52 9.21 -12.90
C ARG A 41 -0.61 9.24 -14.12
N LEU A 42 -0.24 8.06 -14.61
CA LEU A 42 0.52 7.92 -15.84
C LEU A 42 -0.37 7.98 -17.09
N ASP A 43 -1.70 7.94 -16.93
CA ASP A 43 -2.67 8.16 -17.99
C ASP A 43 -3.78 9.14 -17.59
N SER A 44 -4.38 9.73 -18.61
CA SER A 44 -5.54 10.61 -18.53
C SER A 44 -6.83 9.87 -18.12
N ASN A 45 -6.78 8.55 -17.91
CA ASN A 45 -7.95 7.79 -17.46
C ASN A 45 -8.09 7.92 -15.92
N PRO A 46 -9.12 8.65 -15.44
CA PRO A 46 -9.30 8.87 -14.01
C PRO A 46 -9.63 7.60 -13.23
N GLU A 47 -10.06 6.52 -13.88
CA GLU A 47 -10.41 5.25 -13.23
C GLU A 47 -9.20 4.57 -12.57
N TYR A 48 -8.00 4.66 -13.18
CA TYR A 48 -6.79 4.10 -12.56
C TYR A 48 -6.32 4.88 -11.33
N ALA A 49 -6.75 6.14 -11.18
CA ALA A 49 -6.44 6.95 -10.00
C ALA A 49 -7.36 6.64 -8.80
N LEU A 50 -8.42 5.85 -9.01
CA LEU A 50 -9.34 5.42 -7.96
C LEU A 50 -8.96 4.06 -7.37
N GLY A 51 -8.26 3.22 -8.12
CA GLY A 51 -7.76 1.93 -7.64
C GLY A 51 -6.63 2.15 -6.65
N GLY A 52 -6.81 1.75 -5.38
CA GLY A 52 -5.68 1.64 -4.45
C GLY A 52 -4.72 0.50 -4.82
N PRO A 53 -3.78 0.13 -3.94
CA PRO A 53 -3.05 -1.11 -4.15
C PRO A 53 -4.07 -2.26 -4.24
N PHE A 54 -3.91 -3.15 -5.22
CA PHE A 54 -4.74 -4.35 -5.34
C PHE A 54 -4.08 -5.56 -4.65
N PHE A 55 -2.79 -5.44 -4.33
CA PHE A 55 -2.04 -6.45 -3.60
C PHE A 55 -1.15 -5.80 -2.56
N VAL A 56 -1.11 -6.37 -1.35
CA VAL A 56 -0.25 -5.93 -0.27
C VAL A 56 0.22 -7.15 0.51
N GLN A 57 1.52 -7.22 0.79
CA GLN A 57 2.08 -8.29 1.60
C GLN A 57 3.25 -7.78 2.43
N ALA A 58 3.34 -8.23 3.68
CA ALA A 58 4.55 -8.09 4.49
C ALA A 58 5.48 -9.29 4.24
N PHE A 59 6.76 -9.02 3.99
CA PHE A 59 7.81 -10.02 3.90
C PHE A 59 8.97 -9.58 4.80
N GLY A 60 9.17 -10.29 5.91
CA GLY A 60 10.16 -9.91 6.93
C GLY A 60 9.80 -8.59 7.62
N GLU A 61 10.65 -7.56 7.43
CA GLU A 61 10.43 -6.20 7.93
C GLU A 61 10.04 -5.22 6.81
N VAL A 62 9.62 -5.73 5.66
CA VAL A 62 9.25 -4.91 4.51
C VAL A 62 7.79 -5.13 4.16
N ILE A 63 7.05 -4.06 3.88
CA ILE A 63 5.73 -4.15 3.24
C ILE A 63 5.89 -3.83 1.76
N TRP A 64 5.34 -4.70 0.92
CA TRP A 64 5.21 -4.51 -0.51
C TRP A 64 3.75 -4.19 -0.82
N ALA A 65 3.51 -3.10 -1.55
CA ALA A 65 2.20 -2.75 -2.07
C ALA A 65 2.27 -2.58 -3.59
N VAL A 66 1.41 -3.28 -4.32
CA VAL A 66 1.36 -3.24 -5.78
C VAL A 66 0.03 -2.64 -6.21
N ALA A 67 0.13 -1.61 -7.04
CA ALA A 67 -0.97 -0.92 -7.70
C ALA A 67 -0.77 -0.98 -9.22
N SER A 68 -1.75 -0.47 -9.99
CA SER A 68 -1.81 -0.65 -11.44
C SER A 68 -0.53 -0.25 -12.20
N LYS A 69 0.18 0.79 -11.74
CA LYS A 69 1.41 1.29 -12.38
C LYS A 69 2.53 1.59 -11.38
N ASP A 70 2.35 1.18 -10.13
CA ASP A 70 3.25 1.53 -9.04
C ASP A 70 3.53 0.32 -8.18
N ILE A 71 4.80 0.14 -7.81
CA ILE A 71 5.22 -0.78 -6.76
C ILE A 71 5.81 0.09 -5.66
N PHE A 72 5.30 -0.08 -4.44
CA PHE A 72 5.82 0.59 -3.27
C PHE A 72 6.42 -0.41 -2.29
N ARG A 73 7.50 0.02 -1.66
CA ARG A 73 8.20 -0.66 -0.59
C ARG A 73 8.16 0.22 0.66
N PHE A 74 7.72 -0.31 1.79
CA PHE A 74 7.87 0.31 3.10
C PHE A 74 8.94 -0.46 3.87
N ASP A 75 9.99 0.22 4.32
CA ASP A 75 11.10 -0.38 5.06
C ASP A 75 10.91 -0.36 6.59
N GLY A 76 9.76 0.13 7.07
CA GLY A 76 9.48 0.34 8.49
C GLY A 76 9.58 1.79 8.93
N GLU A 77 10.23 2.64 8.14
CA GLU A 77 10.37 4.07 8.41
C GLU A 77 9.71 4.90 7.31
N ARG A 78 9.91 4.53 6.05
CA ARG A 78 9.46 5.32 4.89
C ARG A 78 9.01 4.48 3.72
N TRP A 79 8.12 5.08 2.93
CA TRP A 79 7.70 4.53 1.65
C TRP A 79 8.66 4.94 0.54
N GLU A 80 9.02 3.97 -0.29
CA GLU A 80 9.80 4.12 -1.50
C GLU A 80 8.99 3.60 -2.69
N ARG A 81 8.85 4.40 -3.75
CA ARG A 81 8.31 3.93 -5.03
C ARG A 81 9.43 3.27 -5.82
N ILE A 82 9.30 2.00 -6.12
CA ILE A 82 10.25 1.27 -6.96
C ILE A 82 9.99 1.65 -8.41
N LYS A 83 11.00 2.21 -9.06
CA LYS A 83 10.98 2.49 -10.49
C LYS A 83 11.51 1.27 -11.23
N HIS A 84 10.73 0.72 -12.15
CA HIS A 84 11.25 -0.24 -13.10
C HIS A 84 11.95 0.54 -14.23
N PRO A 85 13.18 0.18 -14.64
CA PRO A 85 13.91 0.92 -15.68
C PRO A 85 13.15 0.98 -17.02
N ASP A 86 12.25 0.02 -17.27
CA ASP A 86 11.46 -0.06 -18.51
C ASP A 86 10.04 0.55 -18.40
N LEU A 87 9.66 1.09 -17.24
CA LEU A 87 8.37 1.78 -17.06
C LEU A 87 8.63 3.29 -16.96
N PRO A 88 8.20 4.10 -17.96
CA PRO A 88 8.41 5.55 -17.97
C PRO A 88 7.73 6.27 -16.77
#